data_AF-A0A176YPM7-F1
#
_entry.id   AF-A0A176YPM7-F1
#
_cell.length_a   1.000
_cell.length_b   1.000
_cell.length_c   1.000
_cell.angle_alpha   90.00
_cell.angle_beta   90.00
_cell.angle_gamma   90.00
#
_symmetry.space_group_name_H-M   'P 1'
#
loop_
_entity.id
_entity.type
_entity.pdbx_description
1 polymer ?
#
loop_
_entity_poly.entity_id
_entity_poly.type
_entity_poly.pdbx_seq_one_letter_code
_entity_poly.pdbx_strand_id
1 'polypeptide(L)'
;MNFIDETSEDLSALIVRDLGPLPQGVLTNRIVLDWMHYRARLIPCRPRLVVVAPQVAALRDTYPAINQLKAALEVGADVSPWLSERVRKQRSNLTADLMFNDWQISHFHLGRLFERANKIGPRPHGRPLLFAHVKADRAILLDVQPHGSWTMQRILGILRDLSPDDLPELKGILPPGSGSSPTDEQLRNLRQNGYTAPTEISGKVFAAPGLGQSTLHHATRMLVQAHHLAKRLAHLHEALAENRLPWYIQMQLAGRIGLPVRLGLTLDAGCLVVYEKMRGIEFFRLPAFE
;
A
#
# COMPACT_ATOMS: atom_id res chain seq x y z
N MET A 1 -3.87 29.80 -20.16
CA MET A 1 -3.42 30.50 -18.94
C MET A 1 -1.91 30.31 -18.80
N ASN A 2 -1.11 31.28 -18.33
CA ASN A 2 0.32 31.02 -18.11
C ASN A 2 0.49 30.18 -16.83
N PHE A 3 1.19 29.05 -16.92
CA PHE A 3 1.45 28.19 -15.76
C PHE A 3 2.86 27.61 -15.80
N ILE A 4 3.39 27.32 -14.62
CA ILE A 4 4.67 26.67 -14.39
C ILE A 4 4.35 25.33 -13.74
N ASP A 5 4.80 24.23 -14.33
CA ASP A 5 4.65 22.90 -13.77
C ASP A 5 5.91 22.48 -13.00
N GLU A 6 5.77 22.31 -11.69
CA GLU A 6 6.83 21.83 -10.79
C GLU A 6 6.50 20.44 -10.23
N THR A 7 5.43 19.80 -10.69
CA THR A 7 4.96 18.52 -10.13
C THR A 7 6.00 17.40 -10.29
N SER A 8 6.74 17.38 -11.40
CA SER A 8 7.82 16.41 -11.63
C SER A 8 9.02 16.63 -10.72
N GLU A 9 9.36 17.88 -10.42
CA GLU A 9 10.44 18.24 -9.49
C GLU A 9 10.05 17.86 -8.05
N ASP A 10 8.83 18.21 -7.64
CA ASP A 10 8.30 17.87 -6.33
C ASP A 10 8.23 16.35 -6.13
N LEU A 11 7.75 15.61 -7.14
CA LEU A 11 7.69 14.15 -7.12
C LEU A 11 9.10 13.54 -7.04
N SER A 12 10.06 14.08 -7.79
CA SER A 12 11.46 13.68 -7.71
C SER A 12 12.03 13.90 -6.31
N ALA A 13 11.74 15.05 -5.68
CA ALA A 13 12.19 15.36 -4.33
C ALA A 13 11.61 14.38 -3.29
N LEU A 14 10.33 14.03 -3.40
CA LEU A 14 9.70 13.02 -2.54
C LEU A 14 10.35 11.64 -2.70
N ILE A 15 10.59 11.23 -3.95
CA ILE A 15 11.26 9.96 -4.26
C ILE A 15 12.70 9.97 -3.72
N VAL A 16 13.44 11.06 -3.89
CA VAL A 16 14.82 11.18 -3.43
C VAL A 16 14.92 11.13 -1.91
N ARG A 17 13.99 11.77 -1.21
CA ARG A 17 13.88 11.67 0.25
C ARG A 17 13.68 10.21 0.69
N ASP A 18 12.80 9.50 0.02
CA ASP A 18 12.34 8.18 0.45
C ASP A 18 13.20 7.01 -0.05
N LEU A 19 13.82 7.13 -1.24
CA LEU A 19 14.60 6.09 -1.91
C LEU A 19 16.06 6.46 -2.17
N GLY A 20 16.43 7.74 -2.09
CA GLY A 20 17.77 8.23 -2.42
C GLY A 20 17.86 8.74 -3.86
N PRO A 21 19.06 9.13 -4.32
CA PRO A 21 19.23 9.75 -5.64
C PRO A 21 18.63 8.93 -6.79
N LEU A 22 18.01 9.62 -7.75
CA LEU A 22 17.45 8.97 -8.93
C LEU A 22 18.57 8.34 -9.77
N PRO A 23 18.38 7.12 -10.33
CA PRO A 23 19.27 6.57 -11.32
C PRO A 23 19.47 7.54 -12.49
N GLN A 24 20.72 7.90 -12.77
CA GLN A 24 21.08 8.87 -13.85
C GLN A 24 20.45 10.27 -13.70
N GLY A 25 19.84 10.59 -12.55
CA GLY A 25 19.15 11.86 -12.33
C GLY A 25 17.80 12.01 -13.05
N VAL A 26 17.27 10.94 -13.65
CA VAL A 26 16.05 11.00 -14.49
C VAL A 26 14.87 10.34 -13.79
N LEU A 27 13.75 11.05 -13.73
CA LEU A 27 12.47 10.49 -13.28
C LEU A 27 11.83 9.68 -14.40
N THR A 28 11.44 8.44 -14.11
CA THR A 28 10.74 7.56 -15.06
C THR A 28 9.47 6.99 -14.44
N ASN A 29 8.50 6.59 -15.28
CA ASN A 29 7.28 5.92 -14.81
C ASN A 29 7.58 4.68 -13.95
N ARG A 30 8.66 3.96 -14.26
CA ARG A 30 9.09 2.81 -13.48
C ARG A 30 9.53 3.23 -12.08
N ILE A 31 10.33 4.28 -11.95
CA ILE A 31 10.78 4.80 -10.65
C ILE A 31 9.59 5.29 -9.83
N VAL A 32 8.62 5.97 -10.46
CA VAL A 32 7.39 6.40 -9.78
C VAL A 32 6.61 5.19 -9.25
N LEU A 33 6.41 4.16 -10.08
CA LEU A 33 5.73 2.93 -9.69
C LEU A 33 6.44 2.21 -8.54
N ASP A 34 7.76 2.07 -8.64
CA ASP A 34 8.62 1.47 -7.61
C ASP A 34 8.48 2.23 -6.27
N TRP A 35 8.52 3.57 -6.30
CA TRP A 35 8.32 4.40 -5.12
C TRP A 35 6.91 4.30 -4.55
N MET A 36 5.87 4.32 -5.40
CA MET A 36 4.49 4.17 -4.93
C MET A 36 4.28 2.82 -4.26
N HIS A 37 4.82 1.75 -4.84
CA HIS A 37 4.74 0.42 -4.26
C HIS A 37 5.52 0.28 -2.97
N TYR A 38 6.72 0.88 -2.88
CA TYR A 38 7.47 1.00 -1.63
C TYR A 38 6.64 1.67 -0.54
N ARG A 39 6.09 2.84 -0.84
CA ARG A 39 5.29 3.64 0.09
C ARG A 39 4.02 2.92 0.53
N ALA A 40 3.40 2.15 -0.33
CA ALA A 40 2.21 1.36 0.00
C ALA A 40 2.48 0.28 1.06
N ARG A 41 3.72 -0.20 1.16
CA ARG A 41 4.14 -1.15 2.20
C ARG A 41 4.41 -0.48 3.55
N LEU A 42 4.46 0.85 3.58
CA LEU A 42 4.49 1.63 4.82
C LEU A 42 3.06 1.86 5.28
N ILE A 43 2.85 1.80 6.59
CA ILE A 43 1.55 2.03 7.19
C ILE A 43 1.52 3.48 7.69
N PRO A 44 0.65 4.35 7.15
CA PRO A 44 0.57 5.73 7.58
C PRO A 44 0.21 5.85 9.07
N CYS A 45 0.83 6.81 9.77
CA CYS A 45 0.53 7.17 11.15
C CYS A 45 -0.85 7.84 11.22
N ARG A 46 -1.88 7.05 11.54
CA ARG A 46 -3.26 7.52 11.75
C ARG A 46 -4.02 6.53 12.65
N PRO A 47 -4.91 7.03 13.53
CA PRO A 47 -5.74 6.17 14.37
C PRO A 47 -6.58 5.20 13.55
N ARG A 48 -6.72 3.96 14.05
CA ARG A 48 -7.51 2.91 13.41
C ARG A 48 -8.32 2.14 14.44
N LEU A 49 -9.49 1.67 14.05
CA LEU A 49 -10.19 0.62 14.78
C LEU A 49 -9.43 -0.71 14.61
N VAL A 50 -9.00 -1.32 15.71
CA VAL A 50 -8.27 -2.59 15.65
C VAL A 50 -9.16 -3.76 16.03
N VAL A 51 -9.44 -4.62 15.05
CA VAL A 51 -10.13 -5.90 15.23
C VAL A 51 -9.06 -6.99 15.40
N VAL A 52 -9.23 -7.87 16.38
CA VAL A 52 -8.26 -8.93 16.66
C VAL A 52 -8.95 -10.29 16.56
N ALA A 53 -8.46 -11.14 15.66
CA ALA A 53 -8.99 -12.49 15.52
C ALA A 53 -8.78 -13.32 16.80
N PRO A 54 -9.68 -14.27 17.12
CA PRO A 54 -9.59 -15.07 18.35
C PRO A 54 -8.25 -15.78 18.56
N GLN A 55 -7.68 -16.36 17.50
CA GLN A 55 -6.38 -17.02 17.52
C GLN A 55 -5.21 -16.06 17.79
N VAL A 56 -5.30 -14.80 17.36
CA VAL A 56 -4.31 -13.77 17.69
C VAL A 56 -4.49 -13.32 19.14
N ALA A 57 -5.75 -13.20 19.60
CA ALA A 57 -6.05 -12.84 20.97
C ALA A 57 -5.49 -13.86 21.98
N ALA A 58 -5.58 -15.15 21.66
CA ALA A 58 -5.03 -16.24 22.46
C ALA A 58 -3.49 -16.21 22.59
N LEU A 59 -2.79 -15.49 21.71
CA LEU A 59 -1.31 -15.44 21.66
C LEU A 59 -0.73 -14.15 22.24
N ARG A 60 -1.56 -13.25 22.77
CA ARG A 60 -1.12 -11.94 23.29
C ARG A 60 -0.13 -12.04 24.44
N ASP A 61 -0.31 -13.03 25.31
CA ASP A 61 0.59 -13.26 26.45
C ASP A 61 1.92 -13.88 26.00
N THR A 62 1.89 -14.71 24.96
CA THR A 62 3.09 -15.29 24.35
C THR A 62 3.90 -14.23 23.59
N TYR A 63 3.22 -13.30 22.91
CA TYR A 63 3.85 -12.24 22.11
C TYR A 63 3.36 -10.85 22.54
N PRO A 64 4.00 -10.23 23.55
CA PRO A 64 3.64 -8.90 24.03
C PRO A 64 3.64 -7.81 22.94
N ALA A 65 4.42 -8.01 21.87
CA ALA A 65 4.45 -7.15 20.69
C ALA A 65 3.06 -6.97 20.04
N ILE A 66 2.16 -7.96 20.16
CA ILE A 66 0.78 -7.86 19.65
C ILE A 66 0.03 -6.71 20.33
N ASN A 67 0.13 -6.61 21.66
CA ASN A 67 -0.53 -5.54 22.42
C ASN A 67 0.08 -4.16 22.11
N GLN A 68 1.40 -4.10 21.97
CA GLN A 68 2.10 -2.85 21.61
C GLN A 68 1.69 -2.38 20.21
N LEU A 69 1.67 -3.28 19.23
CA LEU A 69 1.27 -2.96 17.87
C LEU A 69 -0.21 -2.56 17.80
N LYS A 70 -1.10 -3.28 18.50
CA LYS A 70 -2.51 -2.91 18.63
C LYS A 70 -2.64 -1.48 19.15
N ALA A 71 -2.00 -1.17 20.28
CA ALA A 71 -2.07 0.16 20.88
C ALA A 71 -1.52 1.24 19.93
N ALA A 72 -0.40 0.97 19.25
CA ALA A 72 0.18 1.88 18.27
C ALA A 72 -0.77 2.14 17.09
N LEU A 73 -1.43 1.11 16.56
CA LEU A 73 -2.44 1.26 15.51
C LEU A 73 -3.66 2.06 15.97
N GLU A 74 -4.12 1.84 17.20
CA GLU A 74 -5.28 2.56 17.77
C GLU A 74 -5.02 4.06 17.94
N VAL A 75 -3.83 4.44 18.43
CA VAL A 75 -3.48 5.87 18.60
C VAL A 75 -2.89 6.51 17.34
N GLY A 76 -2.59 5.71 16.32
CA GLY A 76 -1.97 6.18 15.09
C GLY A 76 -0.47 6.45 15.17
N ALA A 77 0.23 5.79 16.09
CA ALA A 77 1.69 5.85 16.20
C ALA A 77 2.40 5.12 15.05
N ASP A 78 3.71 5.36 14.90
CA ASP A 78 4.52 4.69 13.90
C ASP A 78 4.67 3.19 14.20
N VAL A 79 4.23 2.36 13.26
CA VAL A 79 4.34 0.90 13.33
C VAL A 79 5.49 0.33 12.48
N SER A 80 6.26 1.20 11.82
CA SER A 80 7.48 0.82 11.11
C SER A 80 8.45 0.00 11.96
N PRO A 81 8.55 0.15 13.31
CA PRO A 81 9.42 -0.69 14.13
C PRO A 81 9.17 -2.19 14.02
N TRP A 82 7.94 -2.61 13.71
CA TRP A 82 7.56 -4.01 13.55
C TRP A 82 7.61 -4.51 12.09
N LEU A 83 7.82 -3.61 11.12
CA LEU A 83 8.02 -3.99 9.72
C LEU A 83 9.44 -4.52 9.50
N SER A 84 9.63 -5.30 8.43
CA SER A 84 10.96 -5.85 8.12
C SER A 84 12.00 -4.74 7.95
N GLU A 85 13.25 -5.00 8.37
CA GLU A 85 14.35 -4.06 8.10
C GLU A 85 14.55 -3.81 6.60
N ARG A 86 14.11 -4.72 5.73
CA ARG A 86 14.16 -4.51 4.28
C ARG A 86 13.19 -3.42 3.85
N VAL A 87 11.95 -3.47 4.34
CA VAL A 87 10.98 -2.38 4.14
C VAL A 87 11.51 -1.06 4.71
N ARG A 88 12.23 -1.09 5.83
CA ARG A 88 12.76 0.12 6.47
C ARG A 88 14.06 0.68 5.88
N LYS A 89 14.99 -0.19 5.46
CA LYS A 89 16.41 0.14 5.19
C LYS A 89 16.93 -0.40 3.85
N GLN A 90 16.48 -1.57 3.39
CA GLN A 90 16.92 -2.15 2.11
C GLN A 90 15.85 -1.99 1.03
N ARG A 91 15.88 -0.80 0.41
CA ARG A 91 15.02 -0.35 -0.70
C ARG A 91 15.16 -1.17 -2.00
N SER A 92 15.95 -2.26 -1.99
CA SER A 92 16.36 -3.03 -3.16
C SER A 92 15.47 -4.23 -3.50
N ASN A 93 14.45 -4.55 -2.68
CA ASN A 93 13.48 -5.61 -3.00
C ASN A 93 12.04 -5.16 -2.70
N LEU A 94 11.54 -4.33 -3.62
CA LEU A 94 10.24 -3.68 -3.53
C LEU A 94 9.07 -4.65 -3.66
N THR A 95 9.32 -5.84 -4.24
CA THR A 95 8.28 -6.82 -4.61
C THR A 95 8.30 -8.08 -3.74
N ALA A 96 9.13 -8.15 -2.69
CA ALA A 96 9.28 -9.34 -1.85
C ALA A 96 8.03 -9.76 -1.03
N ASP A 97 7.06 -8.87 -0.85
CA ASP A 97 5.91 -9.11 0.03
C ASP A 97 4.72 -9.66 -0.77
N LEU A 98 4.73 -10.97 -1.01
CA LEU A 98 3.76 -11.63 -1.88
C LEU A 98 2.32 -11.53 -1.36
N MET A 99 2.11 -11.58 -0.04
CA MET A 99 0.77 -11.43 0.55
C MET A 99 0.27 -10.00 0.47
N PHE A 100 1.14 -9.02 0.65
CA PHE A 100 0.77 -7.62 0.49
C PHE A 100 0.43 -7.29 -0.96
N ASN A 101 1.24 -7.76 -1.92
CA ASN A 101 1.03 -7.45 -3.33
C ASN A 101 -0.25 -8.06 -3.87
N ASP A 102 -0.55 -9.28 -3.43
CA ASP A 102 -1.70 -10.02 -3.93
C ASP A 102 -2.97 -9.70 -3.11
N TRP A 103 -2.90 -9.78 -1.78
CA TRP A 103 -4.08 -9.71 -0.90
C TRP A 103 -4.16 -8.48 0.00
N GLN A 104 -3.23 -7.53 -0.12
CA GLN A 104 -3.14 -6.37 0.79
C GLN A 104 -3.07 -6.78 2.27
N ILE A 105 -2.38 -7.89 2.54
CA ILE A 105 -2.12 -8.37 3.89
C ILE A 105 -0.66 -8.08 4.23
N SER A 106 -0.46 -7.18 5.18
CA SER A 106 0.84 -6.83 5.73
C SER A 106 1.28 -7.85 6.77
N HIS A 107 2.59 -7.97 6.97
CA HIS A 107 3.17 -8.81 8.01
C HIS A 107 4.06 -8.01 8.96
N PHE A 108 3.96 -8.33 10.25
CA PHE A 108 4.71 -7.69 11.32
C PHE A 108 5.54 -8.72 12.08
N HIS A 109 6.79 -8.38 12.36
CA HIS A 109 7.66 -9.22 13.17
C HIS A 109 7.28 -9.11 14.65
N LEU A 110 6.97 -10.24 15.28
CA LEU A 110 6.64 -10.33 16.71
C LEU A 110 7.85 -10.59 17.61
N GLY A 111 9.04 -10.78 17.03
CA GLY A 111 10.29 -10.99 17.78
C GLY A 111 10.57 -9.81 18.72
N ARG A 112 11.23 -10.09 19.86
CA ARG A 112 11.53 -9.11 20.92
C ARG A 112 11.96 -7.77 20.33
N LEU A 113 11.08 -6.77 20.44
CA LEU A 113 11.54 -5.40 20.52
C LEU A 113 12.55 -5.38 21.67
N PHE A 114 13.70 -4.76 21.43
CA PHE A 114 14.74 -4.48 22.43
C PHE A 114 15.69 -5.64 22.79
N GLU A 115 16.51 -6.09 21.83
CA GLU A 115 17.93 -6.31 22.18
C GLU A 115 18.71 -4.98 22.17
N ARG A 116 18.27 -4.00 21.36
CA ARG A 116 18.66 -2.58 21.39
C ARG A 116 17.51 -1.71 20.87
N ALA A 117 17.39 -0.48 21.35
CA ALA A 117 16.32 0.49 21.03
C ALA A 117 15.95 0.61 19.52
N ASN A 118 16.87 0.28 18.62
CA ASN A 118 16.73 0.47 17.17
C ASN A 118 17.05 -0.77 16.31
N LYS A 119 17.04 -1.99 16.88
CA LYS A 119 17.48 -3.19 16.13
C LYS A 119 16.58 -4.41 16.38
N ILE A 120 15.94 -4.91 15.32
CA ILE A 120 15.49 -6.30 15.25
C ILE A 120 16.76 -7.13 15.01
N GLY A 121 17.13 -7.99 15.96
CA GLY A 121 18.35 -8.81 15.88
C GLY A 121 18.42 -9.70 14.63
N PRO A 122 19.62 -10.16 14.23
CA PRO A 122 19.79 -10.98 13.03
C PRO A 122 18.98 -12.29 13.14
N ARG A 123 18.13 -12.47 12.11
CA ARG A 123 17.41 -13.66 11.67
C ARG A 123 17.77 -14.98 12.38
N PRO A 124 16.77 -15.62 13.01
CA PRO A 124 16.52 -17.03 12.81
C PRO A 124 15.31 -17.20 11.89
N HIS A 125 15.46 -18.04 10.87
CA HIS A 125 14.33 -18.62 10.15
C HIS A 125 13.36 -19.23 11.17
N GLY A 126 12.08 -18.84 11.13
CA GLY A 126 11.05 -19.41 12.02
C GLY A 126 10.50 -18.49 13.12
N ARG A 127 10.92 -17.21 13.22
CA ARG A 127 10.20 -16.28 14.12
C ARG A 127 8.79 -16.00 13.58
N PRO A 128 7.77 -16.00 14.45
CA PRO A 128 6.39 -15.79 14.05
C PRO A 128 6.16 -14.36 13.55
N LEU A 129 5.35 -14.26 12.51
CA LEU A 129 4.86 -13.04 11.92
C LEU A 129 3.39 -12.90 12.24
N LEU A 130 2.97 -11.70 12.61
CA LEU A 130 1.56 -11.35 12.65
C LEU A 130 1.14 -10.85 11.27
N PHE A 131 0.17 -11.53 10.67
CA PHE A 131 -0.47 -11.11 9.44
C PHE A 131 -1.67 -10.23 9.77
N ALA A 132 -1.80 -9.10 9.06
CA ALA A 132 -2.90 -8.17 9.27
C ALA A 132 -3.37 -7.55 7.95
N HIS A 133 -4.68 -7.35 7.84
CA HIS A 133 -5.27 -6.52 6.79
C HIS A 133 -5.45 -5.09 7.32
N VAL A 134 -4.76 -4.12 6.71
CA VAL A 134 -4.70 -2.74 7.22
C VAL A 134 -5.27 -1.79 6.19
N LYS A 135 -6.34 -1.08 6.58
CA LYS A 135 -7.00 -0.02 5.82
C LYS A 135 -6.77 1.35 6.47
N ALA A 136 -7.38 2.38 5.91
CA ALA A 136 -7.29 3.75 6.39
C ALA A 136 -7.89 3.92 7.80
N ASP A 137 -9.03 3.28 8.03
CA ASP A 137 -9.91 3.43 9.19
C ASP A 137 -9.83 2.24 10.16
N ARG A 138 -9.45 1.05 9.67
CA ARG A 138 -9.36 -0.18 10.47
C ARG A 138 -8.09 -0.99 10.21
N ALA A 139 -7.74 -1.82 11.17
CA ALA A 139 -6.76 -2.88 11.03
C ALA A 139 -7.31 -4.18 11.63
N ILE A 140 -7.22 -5.29 10.88
CA ILE A 140 -7.66 -6.61 11.32
C ILE A 140 -6.42 -7.47 11.52
N LEU A 141 -6.15 -7.86 12.76
CA LEU A 141 -5.05 -8.77 13.10
C LEU A 141 -5.54 -10.20 12.89
N LEU A 142 -5.08 -10.85 11.81
CA LEU A 142 -5.66 -12.07 11.27
C LEU A 142 -5.09 -13.32 11.91
N ASP A 143 -3.78 -13.51 11.85
CA ASP A 143 -3.15 -14.73 12.35
C ASP A 143 -1.66 -14.56 12.66
N VAL A 144 -1.12 -15.44 13.49
CA VAL A 144 0.31 -15.53 13.78
C VAL A 144 0.87 -16.79 13.15
N GLN A 145 1.75 -16.64 12.17
CA GLN A 145 2.28 -17.76 11.39
C GLN A 145 3.81 -17.72 11.31
N PRO A 146 4.48 -18.87 11.13
CA PRO A 146 5.92 -18.90 10.88
C PRO A 146 6.32 -18.06 9.66
N HIS A 147 7.55 -17.54 9.68
CA HIS A 147 8.11 -16.87 8.51
C HIS A 147 8.18 -17.83 7.31
N GLY A 148 7.56 -17.48 6.18
CA GLY A 148 7.46 -18.37 5.01
C GLY A 148 6.02 -18.67 4.58
N SER A 149 5.05 -18.41 5.46
CA SER A 149 3.62 -18.64 5.28
C SER A 149 2.93 -17.62 4.37
N TRP A 150 3.48 -17.40 3.17
CA TRP A 150 3.08 -16.34 2.24
C TRP A 150 1.88 -16.66 1.35
N THR A 151 1.26 -17.83 1.54
CA THR A 151 0.16 -18.32 0.69
C THR A 151 -0.94 -19.03 1.45
N MET A 152 -0.95 -18.93 2.79
CA MET A 152 -1.90 -19.67 3.61
C MET A 152 -3.33 -19.20 3.40
N GLN A 153 -4.11 -20.03 2.71
CA GLN A 153 -5.54 -19.77 2.42
C GLN A 153 -6.36 -19.59 3.70
N ARG A 154 -5.94 -20.20 4.82
CA ARG A 154 -6.54 -20.00 6.14
C ARG A 154 -6.64 -18.52 6.53
N ILE A 155 -5.63 -17.71 6.23
CA ILE A 155 -5.61 -16.28 6.55
C ILE A 155 -6.75 -15.56 5.81
N LEU A 156 -7.02 -15.95 4.56
CA LEU A 156 -8.13 -15.40 3.77
C LEU A 156 -9.49 -15.84 4.30
N GLY A 157 -9.60 -17.07 4.81
CA GLY A 157 -10.80 -17.53 5.52
C GLY A 157 -11.12 -16.69 6.75
N ILE A 158 -10.10 -16.36 7.55
CA ILE A 158 -10.27 -15.46 8.72
C ILE A 158 -10.69 -14.06 8.28
N LEU A 159 -10.08 -13.52 7.23
CA LEU A 159 -10.44 -12.20 6.70
C LEU A 159 -11.88 -12.19 6.20
N ARG A 160 -12.32 -13.22 5.47
CA ARG A 160 -13.72 -13.37 5.03
C ARG A 160 -14.68 -13.31 6.21
N ASP A 161 -14.38 -14.03 7.30
CA ASP A 161 -15.27 -14.14 8.44
C ASP A 161 -15.36 -12.84 9.24
N LEU A 162 -14.26 -12.09 9.34
CA LEU A 162 -14.19 -10.83 10.08
C LEU A 162 -14.58 -9.60 9.24
N SER A 163 -14.42 -9.66 7.92
CA SER A 163 -14.70 -8.56 7.01
C SER A 163 -14.97 -9.08 5.58
N PRO A 164 -16.17 -9.61 5.33
CA PRO A 164 -16.51 -10.19 4.04
C PRO A 164 -16.45 -9.16 2.89
N ASP A 165 -16.75 -7.88 3.17
CA ASP A 165 -16.71 -6.80 2.19
C ASP A 165 -15.30 -6.49 1.68
N ASP A 166 -14.26 -6.88 2.41
CA ASP A 166 -12.86 -6.70 2.00
C ASP A 166 -12.37 -7.81 1.06
N LEU A 167 -13.17 -8.86 0.87
CA LEU A 167 -12.82 -10.03 0.08
C LEU A 167 -13.80 -10.19 -1.08
N PRO A 168 -13.50 -9.66 -2.28
CA PRO A 168 -14.44 -9.65 -3.38
C PRO A 168 -14.69 -11.07 -3.90
N GLU A 169 -15.91 -11.56 -3.65
CA GLU A 169 -16.41 -12.84 -4.19
C GLU A 169 -16.67 -12.73 -5.70
N LEU A 170 -16.14 -13.68 -6.47
CA LEU A 170 -16.42 -13.82 -7.89
C LEU A 170 -17.71 -14.62 -8.08
N LYS A 171 -18.85 -13.92 -8.08
CA LYS A 171 -20.17 -14.53 -8.26
C LYS A 171 -20.29 -15.22 -9.63
N GLY A 172 -20.96 -16.37 -9.65
CA GLY A 172 -21.21 -17.13 -10.89
C GLY A 172 -20.03 -17.95 -11.39
N ILE A 173 -18.90 -17.93 -10.68
CA ILE A 173 -17.76 -18.81 -10.96
C ILE A 173 -17.92 -20.10 -10.16
N LEU A 174 -17.90 -21.24 -10.84
CA LEU A 174 -17.84 -22.53 -10.19
C LEU A 174 -16.44 -22.72 -9.60
N PRO A 175 -16.31 -23.12 -8.32
CA PRO A 175 -15.01 -23.46 -7.77
C PRO A 175 -14.39 -24.61 -8.58
N PRO A 176 -13.06 -24.66 -8.71
CA PRO A 176 -12.41 -25.87 -9.18
C PRO A 176 -12.86 -26.99 -8.24
N GLY A 177 -13.50 -28.04 -8.76
CA GLY A 177 -14.06 -29.10 -7.92
C GLY A 177 -13.05 -29.67 -6.91
N SER A 178 -13.53 -30.34 -5.86
CA SER A 178 -12.69 -30.91 -4.80
C SER A 178 -11.51 -31.72 -5.39
N GLY A 179 -10.28 -31.21 -5.26
CA GLY A 179 -9.06 -31.82 -5.80
C GLY A 179 -8.41 -31.07 -6.97
N SER A 180 -9.04 -30.04 -7.52
CA SER A 180 -8.49 -29.20 -8.61
C SER A 180 -8.05 -27.80 -8.16
N SER A 181 -8.33 -27.42 -6.92
CA SER A 181 -7.93 -26.12 -6.37
C SER A 181 -6.42 -26.09 -6.09
N PRO A 182 -5.72 -25.01 -6.48
CA PRO A 182 -4.28 -24.91 -6.29
C PRO A 182 -3.87 -25.07 -4.82
N THR A 183 -2.80 -25.83 -4.59
CA THR A 183 -2.17 -25.93 -3.27
C THR A 183 -1.48 -24.62 -2.89
N ASP A 184 -1.20 -24.40 -1.60
CA ASP A 184 -0.43 -23.24 -1.12
C ASP A 184 0.95 -23.12 -1.79
N GLU A 185 1.57 -24.25 -2.16
CA GLU A 185 2.85 -24.29 -2.88
C GLU A 185 2.69 -23.87 -4.35
N GLN A 186 1.63 -24.33 -5.02
CA GLN A 186 1.32 -23.90 -6.39
C GLN A 186 0.97 -22.41 -6.46
N LEU A 187 0.15 -21.92 -5.52
CA LEU A 187 -0.12 -20.48 -5.38
C LEU A 187 1.16 -19.68 -5.12
N ARG A 188 2.11 -20.25 -4.36
CA ARG A 188 3.38 -19.59 -4.06
C ARG A 188 4.21 -19.46 -5.32
N ASN A 189 4.28 -20.53 -6.11
CA ASN A 189 4.99 -20.51 -7.38
C ASN A 189 4.38 -19.50 -8.36
N LEU A 190 3.05 -19.44 -8.47
CA LEU A 190 2.35 -18.44 -9.28
C LEU A 190 2.72 -17.03 -8.83
N ARG A 191 2.66 -16.74 -7.53
CA ARG A 191 3.01 -15.42 -6.99
C ARG A 191 4.48 -15.06 -7.20
N GLN A 192 5.40 -16.00 -7.04
CA GLN A 192 6.82 -15.75 -7.31
C GLN A 192 7.11 -15.41 -8.77
N ASN A 193 6.26 -15.84 -9.69
CA ASN A 193 6.38 -15.56 -11.12
C ASN A 193 5.49 -14.40 -11.60
N GLY A 194 4.92 -13.60 -10.68
CA GLY A 194 4.13 -12.42 -11.04
C GLY A 194 2.70 -12.73 -11.49
N TYR A 195 2.21 -13.95 -11.24
CA TYR A 195 0.83 -14.33 -11.53
C TYR A 195 -0.06 -14.15 -10.30
N THR A 196 -1.32 -13.85 -10.57
CA THR A 196 -2.42 -13.77 -9.60
C THR A 196 -3.42 -14.85 -9.96
N ALA A 197 -3.91 -15.58 -8.97
CA ALA A 197 -4.92 -16.62 -9.16
C ALA A 197 -6.10 -16.38 -8.21
N PRO A 198 -7.35 -16.51 -8.69
CA PRO A 198 -8.50 -16.61 -7.81
C PRO A 198 -8.30 -17.76 -6.82
N THR A 199 -8.74 -17.57 -5.59
CA THR A 199 -8.58 -18.56 -4.51
C THR A 199 -9.94 -19.04 -4.05
N GLU A 200 -10.09 -20.36 -3.95
CA GLU A 200 -11.29 -20.96 -3.37
C GLU A 200 -11.22 -20.91 -1.84
N ILE A 201 -12.28 -20.43 -1.20
CA ILE A 201 -12.39 -20.36 0.26
C ILE A 201 -13.78 -20.84 0.65
N SER A 202 -13.86 -22.05 1.22
CA SER A 202 -15.10 -22.74 1.61
C SER A 202 -16.14 -22.82 0.48
N GLY A 203 -15.74 -23.32 -0.69
CA GLY A 203 -16.65 -23.54 -1.82
C GLY A 203 -17.03 -22.30 -2.63
N LYS A 204 -16.41 -21.15 -2.34
CA LYS A 204 -16.60 -19.88 -3.06
C LYS A 204 -15.27 -19.39 -3.62
N VAL A 205 -15.31 -18.73 -4.76
CA VAL A 205 -14.10 -18.21 -5.42
C VAL A 205 -13.95 -16.71 -5.15
N PHE A 206 -12.76 -16.31 -4.71
CA PHE A 206 -12.45 -14.92 -4.39
C PHE A 206 -11.31 -14.39 -5.25
N ALA A 207 -11.41 -13.12 -5.64
CA ALA A 207 -10.32 -12.40 -6.27
C ALA A 207 -9.49 -11.66 -5.22
N ALA A 208 -8.21 -11.49 -5.52
CA ALA A 208 -7.32 -10.70 -4.69
C ALA A 208 -7.71 -9.20 -4.73
N PRO A 209 -7.85 -8.52 -3.57
CA PRO A 209 -8.18 -7.11 -3.51
C PRO A 209 -7.25 -6.23 -4.33
N GLY A 210 -7.81 -5.41 -5.22
CA GLY A 210 -7.00 -4.58 -6.13
C GLY A 210 -6.38 -5.34 -7.30
N LEU A 211 -6.95 -6.49 -7.67
CA LEU A 211 -6.57 -7.35 -8.81
C LEU A 211 -5.18 -8.01 -8.65
N GLY A 212 -4.78 -8.22 -7.40
CA GLY A 212 -3.53 -8.88 -7.03
C GLY A 212 -2.30 -8.16 -7.54
N GLN A 213 -1.38 -8.91 -8.10
CA GLN A 213 -0.11 -8.43 -8.64
C GLN A 213 0.01 -8.59 -10.16
N SER A 214 0.87 -7.76 -10.74
CA SER A 214 1.27 -7.79 -12.15
C SER A 214 2.49 -8.69 -12.38
N THR A 215 2.80 -8.96 -13.65
CA THR A 215 4.00 -9.70 -14.07
C THR A 215 5.32 -8.99 -13.76
N LEU A 216 5.27 -7.70 -13.40
CA LEU A 216 6.40 -6.94 -12.84
C LEU A 216 6.53 -7.10 -11.31
N HIS A 217 5.68 -7.92 -10.70
CA HIS A 217 5.55 -8.18 -9.27
C HIS A 217 5.09 -6.99 -8.43
N HIS A 218 4.68 -5.88 -9.07
CA HIS A 218 3.98 -4.79 -8.39
C HIS A 218 2.54 -5.16 -8.11
N ALA A 219 2.00 -4.69 -6.97
CA ALA A 219 0.56 -4.72 -6.74
C ALA A 219 -0.15 -3.98 -7.89
N THR A 220 -1.12 -4.63 -8.55
CA THR A 220 -1.82 -4.11 -9.72
C THR A 220 -2.48 -2.77 -9.41
N ARG A 221 -3.03 -2.61 -8.20
CA ARG A 221 -3.56 -1.32 -7.73
C ARG A 221 -2.55 -0.16 -7.78
N MET A 222 -1.25 -0.42 -7.55
CA MET A 222 -0.21 0.63 -7.63
C MET A 222 0.09 1.03 -9.06
N LEU A 223 0.07 0.07 -9.98
CA LEU A 223 0.18 0.34 -11.41
C LEU A 223 -1.00 1.20 -11.89
N VAL A 224 -2.22 0.84 -11.48
CA VAL A 224 -3.44 1.60 -11.79
C VAL A 224 -3.37 3.02 -11.20
N GLN A 225 -2.94 3.18 -9.95
CA GLN A 225 -2.80 4.50 -9.32
C GLN A 225 -1.71 5.36 -9.98
N ALA A 226 -0.56 4.78 -10.33
CA ALA A 226 0.50 5.50 -11.05
C ALA A 226 0.01 5.99 -12.42
N HIS A 227 -0.76 5.15 -13.14
CA HIS A 227 -1.39 5.53 -14.40
C HIS A 227 -2.44 6.63 -14.22
N HIS A 228 -3.27 6.55 -13.17
CA HIS A 228 -4.23 7.60 -12.85
C HIS A 228 -3.56 8.93 -12.54
N LEU A 229 -2.46 8.94 -11.78
CA LEU A 229 -1.68 10.14 -11.52
C LEU A 229 -1.19 10.78 -12.83
N ALA A 230 -0.54 9.99 -13.69
CA ALA A 230 -0.03 10.48 -14.97
C ALA A 230 -1.15 11.05 -15.86
N LYS A 231 -2.27 10.33 -15.97
CA LYS A 231 -3.43 10.80 -16.76
C LYS A 231 -4.06 12.07 -16.19
N ARG A 232 -4.23 12.17 -14.87
CA ARG A 232 -4.84 13.35 -14.24
C ARG A 232 -3.94 14.58 -14.36
N LEU A 233 -2.63 14.42 -14.24
CA LEU A 233 -1.68 15.50 -14.50
C LEU A 233 -1.75 15.97 -15.96
N ALA A 234 -1.76 15.04 -16.93
CA ALA A 234 -1.90 15.38 -18.34
C ALA A 234 -3.20 16.14 -18.64
N HIS A 235 -4.34 15.66 -18.13
CA HIS A 235 -5.61 16.37 -18.29
C HIS A 235 -5.62 17.75 -17.61
N LEU A 236 -4.98 17.89 -16.44
CA LEU A 236 -4.88 19.18 -15.77
C LEU A 236 -4.03 20.17 -16.59
N HIS A 237 -2.92 19.71 -17.19
CA HIS A 237 -2.10 20.53 -18.07
C HIS A 237 -2.89 21.02 -19.28
N GLU A 238 -3.62 20.13 -19.94
CA GLU A 238 -4.51 20.47 -21.07
C GLU A 238 -5.57 21.49 -20.65
N ALA A 239 -6.24 21.26 -19.49
CA ALA A 239 -7.25 22.17 -18.98
C ALA A 239 -6.70 23.57 -18.62
N LEU A 240 -5.45 23.67 -18.14
CA LEU A 240 -4.79 24.96 -17.86
C LEU A 240 -4.35 25.68 -19.13
N ALA A 241 -3.78 24.94 -20.08
CA ALA A 241 -3.36 25.47 -21.37
C ALA A 241 -4.56 26.08 -22.11
N GLU A 242 -5.67 25.35 -22.15
CA GLU A 242 -6.89 25.72 -22.87
C GLU A 242 -7.89 26.53 -22.03
N ASN A 243 -7.54 26.85 -20.79
CA ASN A 243 -8.41 27.59 -19.86
C ASN A 243 -9.80 26.94 -19.65
N ARG A 244 -9.84 25.61 -19.62
CA ARG A 244 -11.04 24.77 -19.41
C ARG A 244 -11.24 24.33 -17.96
N LEU A 245 -10.58 25.00 -17.01
CA LEU A 245 -10.81 24.72 -15.59
C LEU A 245 -12.26 24.99 -15.20
N PRO A 246 -12.83 24.26 -14.23
CA PRO A 246 -14.15 24.59 -13.69
C PRO A 246 -14.23 26.03 -13.17
N TRP A 247 -15.37 26.70 -13.37
CA TRP A 247 -15.54 28.12 -13.05
C TRP A 247 -15.19 28.48 -11.60
N TYR A 248 -15.46 27.59 -10.64
CA TYR A 248 -15.15 27.83 -9.23
C TYR A 248 -13.63 27.88 -8.97
N ILE A 249 -12.83 27.05 -9.67
CA ILE A 249 -11.36 27.13 -9.61
C ILE A 249 -10.88 28.40 -10.31
N GLN A 250 -11.46 28.75 -11.47
CA GLN A 250 -11.10 29.98 -12.17
C GLN A 250 -11.30 31.22 -11.31
N MET A 251 -12.40 31.30 -10.56
CA MET A 251 -12.66 32.41 -9.62
C MET A 251 -11.62 32.50 -8.51
N GLN A 252 -11.19 31.36 -7.95
CA GLN A 252 -10.13 31.34 -6.93
C GLN A 252 -8.77 31.77 -7.49
N LEU A 253 -8.48 31.47 -8.77
CA LEU A 253 -7.25 31.89 -9.44
C LEU A 253 -7.27 33.38 -9.83
N ALA A 254 -8.43 33.92 -10.20
CA ALA A 254 -8.62 35.30 -10.66
C ALA A 254 -8.30 36.36 -9.59
N GLY A 255 -8.33 36.01 -8.30
CA GLY A 255 -8.05 36.93 -7.19
C GLY A 255 -6.64 37.54 -7.16
N ARG A 256 -5.73 37.13 -8.07
CA ARG A 256 -4.40 37.73 -8.25
C ARG A 256 -4.01 37.75 -9.73
N ILE A 257 -4.52 38.73 -10.46
CA ILE A 257 -4.25 38.98 -11.88
C ILE A 257 -2.72 39.19 -12.07
N GLY A 258 -2.16 38.58 -13.11
CA GLY A 258 -0.75 38.75 -13.50
C GLY A 258 0.25 37.77 -12.88
N LEU A 259 -0.16 36.91 -11.95
CA LEU A 259 0.70 35.84 -11.41
C LEU A 259 0.44 34.51 -12.14
N PRO A 260 1.48 33.79 -12.59
CA PRO A 260 1.31 32.47 -13.19
C PRO A 260 0.74 31.48 -12.17
N VAL A 261 0.03 30.46 -12.66
CA VAL A 261 -0.36 29.30 -11.86
C VAL A 261 0.88 28.42 -11.66
N ARG A 262 1.26 28.15 -10.42
CA ARG A 262 2.39 27.25 -10.13
C ARG A 262 1.86 25.92 -9.65
N LEU A 263 1.91 24.90 -10.51
CA LEU A 263 1.49 23.56 -10.13
C LEU A 263 2.55 22.91 -9.25
N GLY A 264 2.11 22.40 -8.12
CA GLY A 264 2.92 21.60 -7.22
C GLY A 264 2.28 20.28 -6.87
N LEU A 265 3.11 19.39 -6.35
CA LEU A 265 2.70 18.09 -5.84
C LEU A 265 3.25 17.94 -4.41
N THR A 266 2.41 17.45 -3.51
CA THR A 266 2.84 17.16 -2.13
C THR A 266 2.23 15.84 -1.65
N LEU A 267 2.73 15.37 -0.52
CA LEU A 267 2.22 14.19 0.15
C LEU A 267 1.61 14.58 1.48
N ASP A 268 0.30 14.39 1.60
CA ASP A 268 -0.48 14.75 2.79
C ASP A 268 -1.34 13.57 3.23
N ALA A 269 -1.19 13.15 4.49
CA ALA A 269 -1.92 12.03 5.11
C ALA A 269 -1.95 10.71 4.29
N GLY A 270 -0.92 10.45 3.48
CA GLY A 270 -0.85 9.27 2.60
C GLY A 270 -1.51 9.46 1.22
N CYS A 271 -1.96 10.68 0.92
CA CYS A 271 -2.47 11.06 -0.39
C CYS A 271 -1.47 11.92 -1.15
N LEU A 272 -1.41 11.73 -2.47
CA LEU A 272 -0.78 12.67 -3.38
C LEU A 272 -1.76 13.81 -3.66
N VAL A 273 -1.31 15.03 -3.41
CA VAL A 273 -2.12 16.24 -3.58
C VAL A 273 -1.46 17.12 -4.63
N VAL A 274 -2.20 17.42 -5.70
CA VAL A 274 -1.80 18.36 -6.73
C VAL A 274 -2.53 19.67 -6.50
N TYR A 275 -1.76 20.74 -6.37
CA TYR A 275 -2.25 22.02 -5.88
C TYR A 275 -1.55 23.20 -6.56
N GLU A 276 -2.13 24.39 -6.47
CA GLU A 276 -1.49 25.63 -6.86
C GLU A 276 -0.64 26.16 -5.69
N LYS A 277 0.69 26.21 -5.85
CA LYS A 277 1.64 26.50 -4.78
C LYS A 277 1.44 27.88 -4.14
N MET A 278 1.07 28.90 -4.91
CA MET A 278 1.00 30.28 -4.40
C MET A 278 -0.26 30.54 -3.57
N ARG A 279 -1.37 29.88 -3.92
CA ARG A 279 -2.69 30.10 -3.32
C ARG A 279 -3.17 28.92 -2.46
N GLY A 280 -2.47 27.79 -2.48
CA GLY A 280 -2.86 26.59 -1.76
C GLY A 280 -4.13 25.92 -2.28
N ILE A 281 -4.50 26.17 -3.55
CA ILE A 281 -5.74 25.66 -4.14
C ILE A 281 -5.50 24.21 -4.56
N GLU A 282 -6.21 23.26 -3.95
CA GLU A 282 -6.16 21.86 -4.36
C GLU A 282 -6.90 21.67 -5.69
N PHE A 283 -6.21 21.13 -6.70
CA PHE A 283 -6.86 20.68 -7.93
C PHE A 283 -7.42 19.28 -7.77
N PHE A 284 -6.62 18.40 -7.17
CA PHE A 284 -7.07 17.07 -6.78
C PHE A 284 -6.19 16.38 -5.77
N ARG A 285 -6.83 15.44 -5.06
CA ARG A 285 -6.21 14.41 -4.23
C ARG A 285 -6.34 13.03 -4.85
N LEU A 286 -5.30 12.22 -4.69
CA LEU A 286 -5.27 10.80 -5.01
C LEU A 286 -4.85 10.02 -3.76
N PRO A 287 -5.64 9.03 -3.29
CA PRO A 287 -5.14 8.07 -2.32
C PRO A 287 -3.99 7.33 -2.98
N ALA A 288 -2.77 7.53 -2.49
CA ALA A 288 -1.58 7.13 -3.22
C ALA A 288 -1.10 5.72 -2.85
N PHE A 289 -1.57 5.20 -1.70
CA PHE A 289 -0.97 4.03 -1.05
C PHE A 289 -2.01 3.07 -0.43
N GLU A 290 -3.31 3.40 -0.51
CA GLU A 290 -4.43 2.58 -0.05
C GLU A 290 -4.80 1.49 -1.06
#